data_AF-A0A1H5BRN7-F1
#
_entry.id   AF-A0A1H5BRN7-F1
#
_cell.length_a   1.000
_cell.length_b   1.000
_cell.length_c   1.000
_cell.angle_alpha   90.00
_cell.angle_beta   90.00
_cell.angle_gamma   90.00
#
_symmetry.space_group_name_H-M   'P 1'
#
loop_
_entity.id
_entity.type
_entity.pdbx_description
1 polymer ?
#
loop_
_entity_poly.entity_id
_entity_poly.type
_entity_poly.pdbx_seq_one_letter_code
_entity_poly.pdbx_strand_id
1 'polypeptide(L)'
;MTTDGDAPQEPSEPEGTSEDPAAARPARTARWRVIALGGVVLVLLIVLAVLLVPRLAGDGPARSTAEPVAKPTPEPTAPDPIDRDTSTPLLEALPDQVDGYAVTAQEEVDPLDQDALETWQLTYTDAEDSVTLQLAQWEEAEEATEVFTDLTDGVDPVESGAVQVDGSDAGQYVVAETDDGARATWTNATVVLIVNGPDVETVTAFYLAYPL
;
A
#
# COMPACT_ATOMS: atom_id res chain seq x y z
N MET A 1 -37.06 50.08 24.10
CA MET A 1 -37.60 51.26 24.80
C MET A 1 -36.46 51.77 25.68
N THR A 2 -35.63 52.65 25.09
CA THR A 2 -35.44 54.09 25.48
C THR A 2 -34.66 54.19 26.81
N THR A 3 -33.46 54.77 26.90
CA THR A 3 -33.08 56.20 26.74
C THR A 3 -31.53 56.31 26.80
N ASP A 4 -30.84 57.03 25.89
CA ASP A 4 -30.33 58.43 26.04
C ASP A 4 -28.89 58.45 26.62
N GLY A 5 -27.84 58.98 25.97
CA GLY A 5 -27.55 60.41 25.71
C GLY A 5 -27.01 61.05 27.00
N ASP A 6 -25.95 61.87 27.12
CA ASP A 6 -25.00 62.57 26.25
C ASP A 6 -23.93 63.22 27.18
N ALA A 7 -22.87 63.75 26.57
CA ALA A 7 -22.09 64.95 26.97
C ALA A 7 -20.68 64.74 27.60
N PRO A 8 -19.80 65.77 27.53
CA PRO A 8 -19.04 66.23 26.34
C PRO A 8 -17.54 66.41 26.70
N GLN A 9 -16.68 66.92 25.79
CA GLN A 9 -15.63 67.95 26.06
C GLN A 9 -14.78 68.23 24.79
N GLU A 10 -14.83 69.48 24.31
CA GLU A 10 -13.93 70.10 23.34
C GLU A 10 -12.56 70.44 23.96
N PRO A 11 -11.56 70.78 23.11
CA PRO A 11 -10.89 72.07 23.35
C PRO A 11 -10.54 72.87 22.07
N SER A 12 -11.07 74.09 22.04
CA SER A 12 -10.46 75.41 21.80
C SER A 12 -9.18 75.57 20.95
N GLU A 13 -9.32 76.40 19.91
CA GLU A 13 -8.28 77.16 19.19
C GLU A 13 -7.59 78.23 20.08
N PRO A 14 -6.50 78.88 19.60
CA PRO A 14 -6.70 80.24 19.05
C PRO A 14 -5.79 80.67 17.87
N GLU A 15 -6.44 81.34 16.91
CA GLU A 15 -6.17 82.62 16.22
C GLU A 15 -4.74 83.20 16.03
N GLY A 16 -4.51 83.69 14.79
CA GLY A 16 -3.50 84.69 14.43
C GLY A 16 -3.78 85.33 13.07
N THR A 17 -4.37 86.52 13.08
CA THR A 17 -4.78 87.39 11.95
C THR A 17 -3.71 88.42 11.56
N SER A 18 -3.68 88.82 10.26
CA SER A 18 -3.55 90.20 9.69
C SER A 18 -2.87 90.21 8.29
N GLU A 19 -3.59 90.47 7.18
CA GLU A 19 -3.81 91.77 6.44
C GLU A 19 -2.69 92.12 5.40
N ASP A 20 -2.89 91.93 4.07
CA ASP A 20 -3.27 92.88 2.97
C ASP A 20 -2.08 93.79 2.47
N PRO A 21 -2.01 94.44 1.26
CA PRO A 21 -2.71 94.37 -0.04
C PRO A 21 -1.78 94.35 -1.30
N ALA A 22 -2.32 94.10 -2.51
CA ALA A 22 -1.99 94.86 -3.75
C ALA A 22 -2.57 94.29 -5.06
N ALA A 23 -3.48 95.08 -5.66
CA ALA A 23 -3.49 95.54 -7.05
C ALA A 23 -3.55 94.55 -8.27
N ALA A 24 -4.66 94.68 -9.00
CA ALA A 24 -4.76 95.01 -10.43
C ALA A 24 -4.53 93.95 -11.55
N ARG A 25 -5.66 93.44 -12.06
CA ARG A 25 -6.15 93.50 -13.47
C ARG A 25 -5.44 92.70 -14.61
N PRO A 26 -6.15 92.41 -15.73
CA PRO A 26 -6.27 91.06 -16.29
C PRO A 26 -5.57 90.85 -17.64
N ALA A 27 -5.35 89.59 -18.01
CA ALA A 27 -5.17 89.18 -19.40
C ALA A 27 -5.95 87.88 -19.68
N ARG A 28 -7.18 88.04 -20.17
CA ARG A 28 -7.97 87.00 -20.83
C ARG A 28 -7.28 86.68 -22.17
N THR A 29 -6.83 85.45 -22.39
CA THR A 29 -6.73 84.75 -23.71
C THR A 29 -5.82 83.50 -23.75
N ALA A 30 -5.20 83.08 -22.64
CA ALA A 30 -4.29 81.91 -22.67
C ALA A 30 -4.91 80.57 -22.21
N ARG A 31 -6.07 80.56 -21.54
CA ARG A 31 -6.55 79.37 -20.81
C ARG A 31 -7.26 78.31 -21.65
N TRP A 32 -7.74 78.65 -22.85
CA TRP A 32 -8.54 77.72 -23.66
C TRP A 32 -7.69 76.73 -24.48
N ARG A 33 -6.45 77.11 -24.84
CA ARG A 33 -5.55 76.23 -25.59
C ARG A 33 -4.96 75.11 -24.72
N VAL A 34 -4.83 75.34 -23.41
CA VAL A 34 -4.33 74.33 -22.45
C VAL A 34 -5.39 73.25 -22.17
N ILE A 35 -6.67 73.62 -22.14
CA ILE A 35 -7.78 72.67 -21.92
C ILE A 35 -7.98 71.76 -23.14
N ALA A 36 -7.88 72.31 -24.37
CA ALA A 36 -7.98 71.51 -25.59
C ALA A 36 -6.80 70.53 -25.75
N LEU A 37 -5.57 70.94 -25.41
CA LEU A 37 -4.40 70.07 -25.48
C LEU A 37 -4.44 68.97 -24.39
N GLY A 38 -4.88 69.31 -23.18
CA GLY A 38 -5.09 68.33 -22.10
C GLY A 38 -6.18 67.31 -22.43
N GLY A 39 -7.26 67.75 -23.07
CA GLY A 39 -8.32 66.85 -23.56
C GLY A 39 -7.83 65.88 -24.64
N VAL A 40 -7.05 66.36 -25.61
CA VAL A 40 -6.49 65.51 -26.68
C VAL A 40 -5.47 64.51 -26.12
N VAL A 41 -4.58 64.93 -25.21
CA VAL A 41 -3.62 64.01 -24.56
C VAL A 41 -4.34 62.97 -23.71
N LEU A 42 -5.38 63.35 -22.97
CA LEU A 42 -6.17 62.42 -22.18
C LEU A 42 -6.90 61.40 -23.07
N VAL A 43 -7.52 61.85 -24.16
CA VAL A 43 -8.16 60.95 -25.14
C VAL A 43 -7.12 60.02 -25.78
N LEU A 44 -5.93 60.52 -26.11
CA LEU A 44 -4.87 59.70 -26.69
C LEU A 44 -4.35 58.65 -25.69
N LEU A 45 -4.24 59.00 -24.41
CA LEU A 45 -3.89 58.05 -23.34
C LEU A 45 -4.97 57.00 -23.12
N ILE A 46 -6.26 57.37 -23.19
CA ILE A 46 -7.37 56.43 -23.11
C ILE A 46 -7.38 55.48 -24.31
N VAL A 47 -7.19 56.01 -25.52
CA VAL A 47 -7.10 55.18 -26.75
C VAL A 47 -5.90 54.25 -26.67
N LEU A 48 -4.74 54.74 -26.22
CA LEU A 48 -3.55 53.92 -26.03
C LEU A 48 -3.76 52.84 -24.97
N ALA A 49 -4.43 53.16 -23.85
CA ALA A 49 -4.77 52.19 -22.82
C ALA A 49 -5.74 51.12 -23.35
N VAL A 50 -6.80 51.51 -24.06
CA VAL A 50 -7.77 50.59 -24.68
C VAL A 50 -7.10 49.69 -25.72
N LEU A 51 -6.12 50.18 -26.47
CA LEU A 51 -5.37 49.40 -27.46
C LEU A 51 -4.27 48.51 -26.85
N LEU A 52 -3.72 48.86 -25.67
CA LEU A 52 -2.72 48.05 -24.97
C LEU A 52 -3.32 46.90 -24.16
N VAL A 53 -4.53 47.07 -23.60
CA VAL A 53 -5.21 46.05 -22.79
C VAL A 53 -5.32 44.69 -23.51
N PRO A 54 -5.82 44.59 -24.77
CA PRO A 54 -5.91 43.31 -25.45
C PRO A 54 -4.55 42.77 -25.93
N ARG A 55 -3.46 43.57 -25.93
CA ARG A 55 -2.12 43.10 -26.27
C ARG A 55 -1.30 42.60 -25.08
N LEU A 56 -1.64 43.04 -23.87
CA LEU A 56 -1.00 42.57 -22.64
C LEU A 56 -1.72 41.35 -22.03
N ALA A 57 -3.02 41.21 -22.30
CA ALA A 57 -3.80 40.00 -22.04
C ALA A 57 -3.59 38.95 -23.14
N GLY A 58 -2.36 38.80 -23.63
CA GLY A 58 -2.02 37.70 -24.52
C GLY A 58 -2.34 36.40 -23.79
N ASP A 59 -3.24 35.61 -24.37
CA ASP A 59 -3.42 34.21 -24.02
C ASP A 59 -2.06 33.50 -24.19
N GLY A 60 -1.25 33.51 -23.14
CA GLY A 60 -0.08 32.67 -23.06
C GLY A 60 -0.55 31.24 -23.29
N PRO A 61 0.14 30.44 -24.12
CA PRO A 61 -0.28 29.07 -24.37
C PRO A 61 -0.49 28.41 -23.01
N ALA A 62 -1.68 27.83 -22.81
CA ALA A 62 -1.96 27.06 -21.61
C ALA A 62 -0.78 26.12 -21.41
N ARG A 63 -0.04 26.27 -20.30
CA ARG A 63 0.93 25.25 -19.92
C ARG A 63 0.09 24.00 -19.67
N SER A 64 0.14 23.04 -20.59
CA SER A 64 -0.23 21.67 -20.27
C SER A 64 0.68 21.24 -19.12
N THR A 65 0.15 21.26 -17.90
CA THR A 65 0.69 20.45 -16.83
C THR A 65 0.62 19.01 -17.34
N ALA A 66 1.76 18.43 -17.67
CA ALA A 66 1.82 17.01 -17.97
C ALA A 66 1.37 16.27 -16.70
N GLU A 67 0.28 15.51 -16.79
CA GLU A 67 -0.07 14.56 -15.74
C GLU A 67 1.04 13.52 -15.69
N PRO A 68 1.66 13.26 -14.53
CA PRO A 68 2.64 12.19 -14.44
C PRO A 68 1.94 10.88 -14.75
N VAL A 69 2.32 10.25 -15.86
CA VAL A 69 1.92 8.87 -16.15
C VAL A 69 2.52 8.00 -15.05
N ALA A 70 1.67 7.50 -14.16
CA ALA A 70 2.08 6.49 -13.19
C ALA A 70 2.58 5.28 -13.97
N LYS A 71 3.85 4.93 -13.77
CA LYS A 71 4.35 3.62 -14.20
C LYS A 71 3.57 2.56 -13.41
N PRO A 72 3.18 1.42 -14.02
CA PRO A 72 2.59 0.34 -13.24
C PRO A 72 3.55 -0.03 -12.11
N THR A 73 3.04 -0.04 -10.88
CA THR A 73 3.73 -0.67 -9.75
C THR A 73 3.92 -2.14 -10.11
N PRO A 74 5.13 -2.72 -9.98
CA PRO A 74 5.28 -4.16 -10.17
C PRO A 74 4.35 -4.88 -9.18
N GLU A 75 3.52 -5.77 -9.71
CA GLU A 75 2.72 -6.68 -8.89
C GLU A 75 3.71 -7.54 -8.08
N PRO A 76 3.53 -7.70 -6.76
CA PRO A 76 4.39 -8.59 -5.99
C PRO A 76 4.26 -9.99 -6.61
N THR A 77 5.39 -10.58 -6.94
CA THR A 77 5.47 -11.91 -7.57
C THR A 77 6.20 -12.80 -6.59
N ALA A 78 5.75 -14.06 -6.48
CA ALA A 78 6.48 -15.06 -5.72
C ALA A 78 7.96 -15.14 -6.19
N PRO A 79 8.89 -15.38 -5.28
CA PRO A 79 10.29 -15.58 -5.64
C PRO A 79 10.47 -16.80 -6.54
N ASP A 80 11.55 -16.83 -7.32
CA ASP A 80 11.96 -18.06 -7.99
C ASP A 80 12.38 -19.12 -6.94
N PRO A 81 12.07 -20.41 -7.14
CA PRO A 81 12.52 -21.48 -6.25
C PRO A 81 14.05 -21.54 -6.15
N ILE A 82 14.56 -21.90 -4.98
CA ILE A 82 16.00 -22.17 -4.80
C ILE A 82 16.40 -23.50 -5.45
N ASP A 83 17.70 -23.64 -5.75
CA ASP A 83 18.27 -24.96 -6.04
C ASP A 83 18.29 -25.78 -4.74
N ARG A 84 17.52 -26.88 -4.70
CA ARG A 84 17.37 -27.74 -3.52
C ARG A 84 18.30 -28.94 -3.55
N ASP A 85 18.63 -29.44 -2.36
CA ASP A 85 19.15 -30.80 -2.21
C ASP A 85 18.06 -31.80 -2.62
N THR A 86 18.43 -32.72 -3.50
CA THR A 86 17.60 -33.79 -4.08
C THR A 86 18.34 -35.13 -4.01
N SER A 87 19.26 -35.27 -3.05
CA SER A 87 20.14 -36.43 -2.92
C SER A 87 19.45 -37.69 -2.40
N THR A 88 18.27 -37.56 -1.77
CA THR A 88 17.43 -38.68 -1.32
C THR A 88 16.15 -38.78 -2.15
N PRO A 89 15.54 -39.98 -2.28
CA PRO A 89 14.27 -40.14 -2.99
C PRO A 89 13.14 -39.27 -2.42
N LEU A 90 13.10 -39.06 -1.10
CA LEU A 90 12.13 -38.15 -0.47
C LEU A 90 12.34 -36.72 -0.95
N LEU A 91 13.57 -36.21 -0.87
CA LEU A 91 13.89 -34.84 -1.26
C LEU A 91 13.64 -34.58 -2.75
N GLU A 92 13.96 -35.56 -3.61
CA GLU A 92 13.67 -35.52 -5.05
C GLU A 92 12.15 -35.47 -5.33
N ALA A 93 11.32 -36.10 -4.50
CA ALA A 93 9.88 -36.12 -4.66
C ALA A 93 9.17 -34.81 -4.23
N LEU A 94 9.81 -34.00 -3.38
CA LEU A 94 9.19 -32.75 -2.92
C LEU A 94 9.05 -31.74 -4.08
N PRO A 95 7.94 -30.99 -4.16
CA PRO A 95 7.72 -30.03 -5.22
C PRO A 95 8.50 -28.73 -5.00
N ASP A 96 9.00 -28.13 -6.08
CA ASP A 96 9.59 -26.77 -6.02
C ASP A 96 8.54 -25.68 -5.82
N GLN A 97 7.28 -25.96 -6.20
CA GLN A 97 6.16 -25.03 -6.11
C GLN A 97 4.86 -25.74 -5.71
N VAL A 98 4.05 -25.07 -4.89
CA VAL A 98 2.71 -25.52 -4.46
C VAL A 98 1.80 -24.31 -4.41
N ASP A 99 0.70 -24.32 -5.15
CA ASP A 99 -0.32 -23.24 -5.18
C ASP A 99 0.22 -21.81 -5.32
N GLY A 100 1.30 -21.62 -6.09
CA GLY A 100 1.93 -20.31 -6.28
C GLY A 100 2.99 -19.94 -5.23
N TYR A 101 3.18 -20.76 -4.20
CA TYR A 101 4.35 -20.68 -3.32
C TYR A 101 5.54 -21.38 -3.96
N ALA A 102 6.72 -20.77 -3.86
CA ALA A 102 8.00 -21.35 -4.27
C ALA A 102 8.87 -21.70 -3.05
N VAL A 103 9.63 -22.79 -3.12
CA VAL A 103 10.58 -23.11 -2.04
C VAL A 103 11.69 -22.08 -1.99
N THR A 104 11.86 -21.43 -0.84
CA THR A 104 12.89 -20.41 -0.59
C THR A 104 13.93 -20.84 0.44
N ALA A 105 13.66 -21.87 1.23
CA ALA A 105 14.61 -22.47 2.16
C ALA A 105 14.39 -23.98 2.29
N GLN A 106 15.47 -24.70 2.56
CA GLN A 106 15.49 -26.13 2.86
C GLN A 106 16.54 -26.37 3.94
N GLU A 107 16.14 -26.98 5.05
CA GLU A 107 16.96 -27.14 6.24
C GLU A 107 16.78 -28.54 6.81
N GLU A 108 17.88 -29.16 7.21
CA GLU A 108 17.84 -30.34 8.09
C GLU A 108 17.53 -29.84 9.50
N VAL A 109 16.53 -30.45 10.14
CA VAL A 109 16.06 -30.05 11.47
C VAL A 109 16.10 -31.23 12.42
N ASP A 110 15.88 -30.97 13.72
CA ASP A 110 15.78 -32.04 14.70
C ASP A 110 14.72 -33.06 14.28
N PRO A 111 14.99 -34.35 14.48
CA PRO A 111 14.08 -35.40 14.04
C PRO A 111 12.73 -35.28 14.75
N LEU A 112 11.63 -35.42 13.99
CA LEU A 112 10.27 -35.39 14.54
C LEU A 112 10.02 -36.52 15.54
N ASP A 113 10.67 -37.65 15.30
CA ASP A 113 10.67 -38.83 16.14
C ASP A 113 12.05 -39.49 16.08
N GLN A 114 12.44 -40.19 17.14
CA GLN A 114 13.75 -40.84 17.25
C GLN A 114 14.03 -41.91 16.18
N ASP A 115 12.97 -42.49 15.61
CA ASP A 115 13.05 -43.55 14.62
C ASP A 115 12.80 -43.04 13.18
N ALA A 116 12.63 -41.72 13.00
CA ALA A 116 12.55 -41.10 11.68
C ALA A 116 13.87 -41.27 10.89
N LEU A 117 13.79 -41.77 9.66
CA LEU A 117 14.93 -41.99 8.77
C LEU A 117 15.55 -40.68 8.30
N GLU A 118 14.71 -39.69 8.04
CA GLU A 118 15.09 -38.33 7.68
C GLU A 118 14.01 -37.35 8.11
N THR A 119 14.41 -36.12 8.43
CA THR A 119 13.50 -35.02 8.78
C THR A 119 14.02 -33.73 8.19
N TRP A 120 13.14 -33.01 7.50
CA TRP A 120 13.47 -31.79 6.78
C TRP A 120 12.42 -30.73 7.00
N GLN A 121 12.84 -29.47 6.92
CA GLN A 121 11.95 -28.32 6.86
C GLN A 121 12.18 -27.55 5.57
N LEU A 122 11.10 -27.25 4.85
CA LEU A 122 11.09 -26.36 3.71
C LEU A 122 10.28 -25.11 4.06
N THR A 123 10.76 -23.95 3.61
CA THR A 123 9.96 -22.72 3.62
C THR A 123 9.47 -22.46 2.20
N TYR A 124 8.17 -22.29 2.07
CA TYR A 124 7.47 -21.95 0.84
C TYR A 124 7.02 -20.49 0.95
N THR A 125 7.33 -19.65 -0.03
CA THR A 125 7.01 -18.22 -0.02
C THR A 125 6.27 -17.83 -1.30
N ASP A 126 5.19 -17.07 -1.15
CA ASP A 126 4.49 -16.48 -2.29
C ASP A 126 4.80 -14.97 -2.40
N ALA A 127 3.88 -14.18 -2.96
CA ALA A 127 4.03 -12.74 -3.10
C ALA A 127 3.82 -11.94 -1.79
N GLU A 128 3.10 -12.50 -0.83
CA GLU A 128 2.56 -11.82 0.35
C GLU A 128 3.01 -12.46 1.66
N ASP A 129 3.06 -13.79 1.71
CA ASP A 129 3.22 -14.61 2.90
C ASP A 129 4.17 -15.81 2.68
N SER A 130 4.37 -16.57 3.76
CA SER A 130 5.18 -17.78 3.77
C SER A 130 4.55 -18.85 4.64
N VAL A 131 4.69 -20.10 4.23
CA VAL A 131 4.35 -21.29 5.02
C VAL A 131 5.59 -22.14 5.24
N THR A 132 5.62 -22.87 6.36
CA THR A 132 6.69 -23.81 6.66
C THR A 132 6.17 -25.24 6.61
N LEU A 133 6.82 -26.08 5.83
CA LEU A 133 6.53 -27.50 5.70
C LEU A 133 7.63 -28.29 6.40
N GLN A 134 7.31 -28.92 7.51
CA GLN A 134 8.16 -29.96 8.09
C GLN A 134 7.67 -31.32 7.59
N LEU A 135 8.61 -32.21 7.27
CA LEU A 135 8.28 -33.58 6.92
C LEU A 135 9.30 -34.56 7.50
N ALA A 136 8.85 -35.79 7.74
CA ALA A 136 9.71 -36.90 8.11
C ALA A 136 9.23 -38.19 7.45
N GLN A 137 10.17 -39.13 7.27
CA GLN A 137 9.90 -40.44 6.70
C GLN A 137 10.30 -41.55 7.69
N TRP A 138 9.51 -42.62 7.70
CA TRP A 138 9.75 -43.84 8.45
C TRP A 138 9.97 -45.04 7.50
N GLU A 139 10.46 -46.15 8.06
CA GLU A 139 10.61 -47.40 7.30
C GLU A 139 9.23 -48.02 7.01
N GLU A 140 8.33 -47.97 7.99
CA GLU A 140 6.99 -48.53 7.89
C GLU A 140 5.89 -47.46 7.98
N ALA A 141 4.77 -47.71 7.28
CA ALA A 141 3.62 -46.79 7.28
C ALA A 141 2.87 -46.78 8.62
N GLU A 142 2.98 -47.87 9.39
CA GLU A 142 2.41 -47.96 10.74
C GLU A 142 3.09 -46.94 11.66
N GLU A 143 4.43 -46.85 11.63
CA GLU A 143 5.22 -45.91 12.45
C GLU A 143 4.86 -44.46 12.15
N ALA A 144 4.77 -44.10 10.86
CA ALA A 144 4.30 -42.78 10.43
C ALA A 144 2.88 -42.47 10.94
N THR A 145 2.00 -43.48 10.97
CA THR A 145 0.62 -43.34 11.47
C THR A 145 0.56 -43.18 12.99
N GLU A 146 1.44 -43.85 13.73
CA GLU A 146 1.58 -43.69 15.18
C GLU A 146 2.02 -42.26 15.52
N VAL A 147 3.06 -41.76 14.85
CA VAL A 147 3.55 -40.38 15.05
C VAL A 147 2.48 -39.35 14.67
N PHE A 148 1.75 -39.56 13.58
CA PHE A 148 0.61 -38.71 13.22
C PHE A 148 -0.46 -38.68 14.33
N THR A 149 -0.77 -39.85 14.90
CA THR A 149 -1.76 -39.96 15.98
C THR A 149 -1.29 -39.19 17.21
N ASP A 150 -0.02 -39.32 17.59
CA ASP A 150 0.55 -38.61 18.73
C ASP A 150 0.59 -37.09 18.50
N LEU A 151 0.91 -36.64 17.28
CA LEU A 151 0.92 -35.22 16.92
C LEU A 151 -0.48 -34.59 16.90
N THR A 152 -1.52 -35.38 16.72
CA THR A 152 -2.91 -34.91 16.61
C THR A 152 -3.76 -35.26 17.83
N ASP A 153 -3.21 -35.98 18.80
CA ASP A 153 -3.91 -36.29 20.05
C ASP A 153 -4.22 -35.01 20.84
N GLY A 154 -5.48 -34.89 21.26
CA GLY A 154 -5.97 -33.71 21.99
C GLY A 154 -6.06 -32.41 21.19
N VAL A 155 -5.79 -32.43 19.88
CA VAL A 155 -6.06 -31.29 18.99
C VAL A 155 -7.55 -31.20 18.71
N ASP A 156 -8.14 -30.01 18.81
CA ASP A 156 -9.51 -29.74 18.38
C ASP A 156 -9.51 -29.41 16.87
N PRO A 157 -9.91 -30.34 15.98
CA PRO A 157 -9.80 -30.12 14.54
C PRO A 157 -10.88 -29.16 14.03
N VAL A 158 -10.48 -28.28 13.12
CA VAL A 158 -11.41 -27.55 12.24
C VAL A 158 -11.92 -28.50 11.15
N GLU A 159 -11.02 -29.32 10.60
CA GLU A 159 -11.33 -30.33 9.60
C GLU A 159 -10.41 -31.56 9.78
N SER A 160 -10.92 -32.75 9.43
CA SER A 160 -10.12 -33.97 9.40
C SER A 160 -10.74 -35.01 8.47
N GLY A 161 -9.93 -35.94 7.99
CA GLY A 161 -10.41 -36.98 7.10
C GLY A 161 -9.32 -37.88 6.54
N ALA A 162 -9.69 -38.67 5.53
CA ALA A 162 -8.75 -39.49 4.78
C ALA A 162 -8.06 -38.66 3.69
N VAL A 163 -6.76 -38.88 3.52
CA VAL A 163 -6.01 -38.46 2.34
C VAL A 163 -6.26 -39.51 1.25
N GLN A 164 -6.69 -39.10 0.06
CA GLN A 164 -7.01 -40.03 -1.02
C GLN A 164 -6.11 -39.82 -2.25
N VAL A 165 -5.58 -40.94 -2.76
CA VAL A 165 -4.84 -41.00 -4.03
C VAL A 165 -5.57 -41.96 -4.96
N ASP A 166 -5.96 -41.48 -6.14
CA ASP A 166 -6.75 -42.25 -7.12
C ASP A 166 -8.02 -42.90 -6.53
N GLY A 167 -8.65 -42.23 -5.54
CA GLY A 167 -9.86 -42.70 -4.87
C GLY A 167 -9.64 -43.82 -3.84
N SER A 168 -8.39 -44.10 -3.48
CA SER A 168 -8.03 -45.01 -2.39
C SER A 168 -7.44 -44.22 -1.22
N ASP A 169 -7.74 -44.63 0.00
CA ASP A 169 -7.19 -43.99 1.20
C ASP A 169 -5.68 -44.27 1.29
N ALA A 170 -4.87 -43.21 1.29
CA ALA A 170 -3.41 -43.23 1.32
C ALA A 170 -2.85 -42.68 2.66
N GLY A 171 -3.71 -42.11 3.49
CA GLY A 171 -3.34 -41.56 4.79
C GLY A 171 -4.50 -40.82 5.44
N GLN A 172 -4.18 -39.97 6.41
CA GLN A 172 -5.13 -39.18 7.18
C GLN A 172 -4.64 -37.74 7.28
N TYR A 173 -5.55 -36.79 7.49
CA TYR A 173 -5.19 -35.40 7.73
C TYR A 173 -6.02 -34.79 8.88
N VAL A 174 -5.43 -33.79 9.52
CA VAL A 174 -6.06 -32.91 10.51
C VAL A 174 -5.64 -31.47 10.21
N VAL A 175 -6.61 -30.57 10.13
CA VAL A 175 -6.40 -29.12 10.07
C VAL A 175 -6.92 -28.50 11.36
N ALA A 176 -6.12 -27.66 12.00
CA ALA A 176 -6.48 -26.99 13.25
C ALA A 176 -5.91 -25.58 13.33
N GLU A 177 -6.56 -24.74 14.13
CA GLU A 177 -5.99 -23.47 14.59
C GLU A 177 -4.88 -23.74 15.62
N THR A 178 -3.91 -22.84 15.67
CA THR A 178 -2.82 -22.83 16.66
C THR A 178 -2.72 -21.44 17.27
N ASP A 179 -1.94 -21.28 18.34
CA ASP A 179 -1.72 -19.96 18.96
C ASP A 179 -1.07 -18.94 18.00
N ASP A 180 -0.35 -19.42 16.97
CA ASP A 180 0.45 -18.62 16.04
C ASP A 180 -0.11 -18.61 14.59
N GLY A 181 -1.31 -19.15 14.37
CA GLY A 181 -1.92 -19.26 13.03
C GLY A 181 -2.69 -20.57 12.86
N ALA A 182 -2.36 -21.36 11.84
CA ALA A 182 -2.97 -22.67 11.63
C ALA A 182 -1.94 -23.73 11.23
N ARG A 183 -2.34 -24.99 11.38
CA ARG A 183 -1.56 -26.16 11.02
C ARG A 183 -2.41 -27.18 10.27
N ALA A 184 -1.87 -27.74 9.20
CA ALA A 184 -2.36 -29.00 8.65
C ALA A 184 -1.28 -30.08 8.82
N THR A 185 -1.67 -31.20 9.40
CA THR A 185 -0.83 -32.39 9.56
C THR A 185 -1.45 -33.50 8.73
N TRP A 186 -0.68 -34.23 7.94
CA TRP A 186 -1.18 -35.37 7.18
C TRP A 186 -0.15 -36.46 6.97
N THR A 187 -0.64 -37.66 6.66
CA THR A 187 0.19 -38.79 6.25
C THR A 187 0.00 -39.15 4.79
N ASN A 188 1.07 -39.67 4.19
CA ASN A 188 1.03 -40.37 2.90
C ASN A 188 1.98 -41.57 3.01
N ALA A 189 1.41 -42.76 3.17
CA ALA A 189 2.14 -44.00 3.44
C ALA A 189 3.16 -43.85 4.59
N THR A 190 4.46 -43.77 4.29
CA THR A 190 5.55 -43.71 5.28
C THR A 190 5.99 -42.30 5.63
N VAL A 191 5.29 -41.26 5.17
CA VAL A 191 5.67 -39.86 5.37
C VAL A 191 4.60 -39.14 6.20
N VAL A 192 5.04 -38.35 7.18
CA VAL A 192 4.22 -37.36 7.89
C VAL A 192 4.66 -35.98 7.42
N LEU A 193 3.69 -35.13 7.12
CA LEU A 193 3.90 -33.76 6.69
C LEU A 193 3.12 -32.83 7.63
N ILE A 194 3.74 -31.70 7.99
CA ILE A 194 3.19 -30.68 8.88
C ILE A 194 3.43 -29.32 8.22
N VAL A 195 2.36 -28.68 7.74
CA VAL A 195 2.43 -27.31 7.28
C VAL A 195 1.92 -26.35 8.34
N ASN A 196 2.68 -25.29 8.63
CA ASN A 196 2.24 -24.18 9.47
C ASN A 196 2.14 -22.91 8.60
N GLY A 197 1.07 -22.15 8.79
CA GLY A 197 0.79 -20.93 8.04
C GLY A 197 -0.03 -19.93 8.86
N PRO A 198 -0.30 -18.74 8.29
CA PRO A 198 -0.92 -17.62 9.01
C PRO A 198 -2.37 -17.91 9.45
N ASP A 199 -3.11 -18.72 8.69
CA ASP A 199 -4.52 -19.00 8.93
C ASP A 199 -4.97 -20.32 8.29
N VAL A 200 -6.17 -20.77 8.65
CA VAL A 200 -6.76 -22.05 8.23
C VAL A 200 -6.96 -22.11 6.71
N GLU A 201 -7.36 -21.01 6.07
CA GLU A 201 -7.60 -20.96 4.62
C GLU A 201 -6.29 -21.21 3.87
N THR A 202 -5.22 -20.52 4.27
CA THR A 202 -3.88 -20.65 3.68
C THR A 202 -3.33 -22.07 3.81
N VAL A 203 -3.35 -22.66 5.01
CA VAL A 203 -2.82 -24.03 5.20
C VAL A 203 -3.67 -25.10 4.49
N THR A 204 -4.99 -24.90 4.41
CA THR A 204 -5.89 -25.83 3.73
C THR A 204 -5.66 -25.79 2.22
N ALA A 205 -5.53 -24.59 1.64
CA ALA A 205 -5.23 -24.42 0.22
C ALA A 205 -3.90 -25.08 -0.15
N PHE A 206 -2.85 -24.83 0.64
CA PHE A 206 -1.53 -25.45 0.44
C PHE A 206 -1.59 -26.98 0.52
N TYR A 207 -2.23 -27.53 1.56
CA TYR A 207 -2.42 -28.98 1.73
C TYR A 207 -3.15 -29.61 0.54
N LEU A 208 -4.27 -29.03 0.10
CA LEU A 208 -5.07 -29.56 -1.01
C LEU A 208 -4.35 -29.49 -2.36
N ALA A 209 -3.46 -28.52 -2.53
CA ALA A 209 -2.65 -28.37 -3.74
C ALA A 209 -1.35 -29.21 -3.71
N TYR A 210 -1.00 -29.79 -2.55
CA TYR A 210 0.23 -30.55 -2.40
C TYR A 210 0.13 -31.87 -3.19
N PRO A 211 1.13 -32.20 -4.04
CA PRO A 211 1.12 -33.45 -4.78
C PRO A 211 1.26 -34.65 -3.83
N LEU A 212 0.40 -35.64 -4.02
CA LEU A 212 0.33 -36.88 -3.22
C LEU A 212 0.87 -38.09 -3.98
#